data_AF-A0A7V2CMM1-F1
#
_entry.id   AF-A0A7V2CMM1-F1
#
_cell.length_a   1.000
_cell.length_b   1.000
_cell.length_c   1.000
_cell.angle_alpha   90.00
_cell.angle_beta   90.00
_cell.angle_gamma   90.00
#
_symmetry.space_group_name_H-M   'P 1'
#
loop_
_entity.id
_entity.type
_entity.pdbx_description
1 polymer ?
#
loop_
_entity_poly.entity_id
_entity_poly.type
_entity_poly.pdbx_seq_one_letter_code
_entity_poly.pdbx_strand_id
1 'polypeptide(L)'
;MKRLFLVAALVGCLAVPALADLSTHPLVGAPGSLLSGSVHFTPIGPSTLDVDVDFAVWTPGTFSGVTLLPVPFAPFFSPAEYVYAYQVHNLPASHALTTFGIDSAGGSLTGLAYDPDFDPAVSDVAPYAGSIFVGTPDFAEFYFSAIPAPGFSTVLLMSSPLAPAFASASVINLGQTAAGTLPSPVPGPAAVVLGTLGLGLVGWLKKRYIQGA
;
A
#
# COMPACT_ATOMS: atom_id res chain seq x y z
N MET A 1 -8.84 -34.96 39.65
CA MET A 1 -8.92 -33.48 39.70
C MET A 1 -7.55 -32.88 39.45
N LYS A 2 -7.23 -32.41 38.23
CA LYS A 2 -6.17 -31.42 37.99
C LYS A 2 -6.59 -30.52 36.83
N ARG A 3 -6.73 -29.22 37.12
CA ARG A 3 -7.23 -28.16 36.24
C ARG A 3 -6.11 -27.74 35.30
N LEU A 4 -6.35 -27.79 33.99
CA LEU A 4 -5.42 -27.24 32.99
C LEU A 4 -5.88 -25.80 32.67
N PHE A 5 -5.12 -24.81 33.14
CA PHE A 5 -5.34 -23.41 32.86
C PHE A 5 -4.90 -23.10 31.42
N LEU A 6 -5.82 -22.55 30.65
CA LEU A 6 -5.59 -22.00 29.32
C LEU A 6 -5.04 -20.57 29.50
N VAL A 7 -3.78 -20.34 29.15
CA VAL A 7 -3.21 -18.98 29.05
C VAL A 7 -3.23 -18.60 27.58
N ALA A 8 -4.29 -17.94 27.14
CA ALA A 8 -4.30 -17.27 25.85
C ALA A 8 -3.60 -15.91 26.03
N ALA A 9 -2.32 -15.86 25.67
CA ALA A 9 -1.58 -14.60 25.60
C ALA A 9 -2.09 -13.82 24.38
N LEU A 10 -2.95 -12.84 24.64
CA LEU A 10 -3.38 -11.86 23.65
C LEU A 10 -2.21 -10.91 23.41
N VAL A 11 -1.34 -11.24 22.45
CA VAL A 11 -0.30 -10.32 21.97
C VAL A 11 -0.99 -9.31 21.06
N GLY A 12 -1.59 -8.29 21.67
CA GLY A 12 -2.06 -7.10 20.97
C GLY A 12 -0.83 -6.30 20.56
N CYS A 13 -0.41 -6.46 19.31
CA CYS A 13 0.58 -5.58 18.70
C CYS A 13 -0.08 -4.21 18.55
N LEU A 14 0.16 -3.30 19.48
CA LEU A 14 -0.18 -1.89 19.32
C LEU A 14 0.77 -1.33 18.26
N ALA A 15 0.37 -1.44 16.98
CA ALA A 15 0.97 -0.66 15.92
C ALA A 15 0.72 0.82 16.27
N VAL A 16 1.77 1.53 16.67
CA VAL A 16 1.72 2.98 16.76
C VAL A 16 1.63 3.47 15.31
N PRO A 17 0.52 4.09 14.88
CA PRO A 17 0.50 4.68 13.55
C PRO A 17 1.57 5.75 13.53
N ALA A 18 2.50 5.68 12.56
CA ALA A 18 3.34 6.82 12.27
C ALA A 18 2.40 7.98 11.96
N LEU A 19 2.51 9.08 12.70
CA LEU A 19 1.74 10.29 12.44
C LEU A 19 2.20 10.80 11.08
N ALA A 20 1.36 10.62 10.05
CA ALA A 20 1.55 11.29 8.78
C ALA A 20 1.62 12.80 9.06
N ASP A 21 2.70 13.46 8.61
CA ASP A 21 2.75 14.91 8.57
C ASP A 21 1.77 15.36 7.48
N LEU A 22 0.54 15.65 7.90
CA LEU A 22 -0.56 16.04 7.02
C LEU A 22 -0.34 17.42 6.37
N SER A 23 0.84 18.05 6.52
CA SER A 23 0.97 19.49 6.32
C SER A 23 1.84 20.01 5.18
N THR A 24 2.57 19.21 4.39
CA THR A 24 3.53 19.83 3.45
C THR A 24 3.30 19.64 1.95
N HIS A 25 2.77 18.54 1.43
CA HIS A 25 2.54 18.43 -0.02
C HIS A 25 1.33 17.51 -0.33
N PRO A 26 0.09 18.01 -0.41
CA PRO A 26 -1.02 17.20 -0.90
C PRO A 26 -0.84 16.96 -2.40
N LEU A 27 -1.06 15.71 -2.83
CA LEU A 27 -0.99 15.30 -4.24
C LEU A 27 -1.78 16.29 -5.12
N VAL A 28 -1.07 16.97 -6.03
CA VAL A 28 -1.63 18.10 -6.78
C VAL A 28 -2.78 17.62 -7.65
N GLY A 29 -3.96 18.21 -7.48
CA GLY A 29 -5.15 17.84 -8.25
C GLY A 29 -5.92 16.64 -7.69
N ALA A 30 -5.92 16.44 -6.37
CA ALA A 30 -6.71 15.40 -5.70
C ALA A 30 -8.03 15.86 -5.03
N PRO A 31 -8.94 16.59 -5.71
CA PRO A 31 -10.22 16.99 -5.12
C PRO A 31 -11.10 15.77 -4.85
N GLY A 32 -11.92 15.87 -3.81
CA GLY A 32 -12.86 14.80 -3.44
C GLY A 32 -12.20 13.51 -2.93
N SER A 33 -10.91 13.56 -2.59
CA SER A 33 -10.25 12.47 -1.88
C SER A 33 -10.82 12.34 -0.46
N LEU A 34 -11.03 11.11 -0.01
CA LEU A 34 -11.38 10.74 1.35
C LEU A 34 -10.26 11.09 2.33
N LEU A 35 -9.02 10.86 1.89
CA LEU A 35 -7.81 11.07 2.67
C LEU A 35 -6.68 11.51 1.71
N SER A 36 -5.86 12.47 2.13
CA SER A 36 -4.63 12.84 1.44
C SER A 36 -3.59 13.38 2.41
N GLY A 37 -2.32 13.34 2.01
CA GLY A 37 -1.21 13.83 2.83
C GLY A 37 0.14 13.46 2.22
N SER A 38 1.21 13.64 2.99
CA SER A 38 2.56 13.24 2.63
C SER A 38 3.19 12.43 3.77
N VAL A 39 4.06 11.49 3.43
CA VAL A 39 4.82 10.68 4.40
C VAL A 39 6.28 10.67 4.01
N HIS A 40 7.12 11.12 4.93
CA HIS A 40 8.57 11.01 4.81
C HIS A 40 9.02 9.58 5.11
N PHE A 41 9.77 8.98 4.19
CA PHE A 41 10.37 7.68 4.37
C PHE A 41 11.74 7.77 5.02
N THR A 42 11.87 7.10 6.17
CA THR A 42 13.12 7.11 6.92
C THR A 42 14.07 6.06 6.36
N PRO A 43 15.30 6.43 5.95
CA PRO A 43 16.31 5.46 5.53
C PRO A 43 16.64 4.45 6.64
N ILE A 44 16.77 3.18 6.25
CA ILE A 44 17.20 2.09 7.13
C ILE A 44 18.72 1.92 7.00
N GLY A 45 19.46 2.34 8.02
CA GLY A 45 20.92 2.26 8.05
C GLY A 45 21.63 3.50 7.47
N PRO A 46 22.93 3.41 7.11
CA PRO A 46 23.72 4.53 6.56
C PRO A 46 23.37 4.80 5.08
N SER A 47 22.07 4.85 4.79
CA SER A 47 21.51 5.12 3.47
C SER A 47 21.41 6.63 3.24
N THR A 48 21.54 7.03 1.99
CA THR A 48 21.34 8.41 1.51
C THR A 48 20.01 8.58 0.80
N LEU A 49 19.12 7.58 0.86
CA LEU A 49 17.75 7.71 0.36
C LEU A 49 16.98 8.69 1.25
N ASP A 50 16.49 9.74 0.60
CA ASP A 50 15.68 10.78 1.21
C ASP A 50 14.45 10.94 0.32
N VAL A 51 13.29 10.48 0.81
CA VAL A 51 12.10 10.28 -0.02
C VAL A 51 10.84 10.70 0.72
N ASP A 52 10.04 11.53 0.08
CA ASP A 52 8.68 11.83 0.50
C ASP A 52 7.69 11.13 -0.43
N VAL A 53 6.56 10.66 0.10
CA VAL A 53 5.46 10.14 -0.71
C VAL A 53 4.18 10.87 -0.39
N ASP A 54 3.69 11.57 -1.40
CA ASP A 54 2.37 12.17 -1.38
C ASP A 54 1.34 11.11 -1.73
N PHE A 55 0.19 11.16 -1.07
CA PHE A 55 -0.87 10.17 -1.28
C PHE A 55 -2.25 10.80 -1.29
N ALA A 56 -3.18 10.13 -1.97
CA ALA A 56 -4.60 10.42 -1.92
C ALA A 56 -5.42 9.14 -2.10
N VAL A 57 -6.55 9.04 -1.43
CA VAL A 57 -7.48 7.90 -1.55
C VAL A 57 -8.87 8.42 -1.87
N TRP A 58 -9.55 7.81 -2.83
CA TRP A 58 -10.93 8.12 -3.19
C TRP A 58 -11.84 6.94 -2.82
N THR A 59 -13.03 7.26 -2.35
CA THR A 59 -14.11 6.28 -2.19
C THR A 59 -14.61 5.78 -3.55
N PRO A 60 -15.27 4.61 -3.58
CA PRO A 60 -16.01 4.16 -4.76
C PRO A 60 -16.86 5.25 -5.39
N GLY A 61 -16.68 5.46 -6.69
CA GLY A 61 -17.45 6.38 -7.52
C GLY A 61 -16.96 7.83 -7.52
N THR A 62 -16.06 8.22 -6.60
CA THR A 62 -15.59 9.62 -6.51
C THR A 62 -14.34 9.93 -7.33
N PHE A 63 -13.68 8.90 -7.89
CA PHE A 63 -12.52 9.06 -8.77
C PHE A 63 -12.88 9.43 -10.23
N SER A 64 -14.16 9.34 -10.61
CA SER A 64 -14.58 9.61 -11.98
C SER A 64 -14.36 11.08 -12.36
N GLY A 65 -13.64 11.32 -13.47
CA GLY A 65 -13.33 12.67 -13.96
C GLY A 65 -12.16 13.36 -13.26
N VAL A 66 -11.46 12.68 -12.36
CA VAL A 66 -10.22 13.20 -11.74
C VAL A 66 -9.09 13.13 -12.77
N THR A 67 -8.50 14.28 -13.09
CA THR A 67 -7.30 14.36 -13.91
C THR A 67 -6.12 14.56 -12.98
N LEU A 68 -5.34 13.50 -12.74
CA LEU A 68 -4.09 13.60 -12.02
C LEU A 68 -3.00 13.94 -13.02
N LEU A 69 -2.36 15.10 -12.85
CA LEU A 69 -1.21 15.45 -13.67
C LEU A 69 -0.02 14.55 -13.29
N PRO A 70 0.84 14.13 -14.24
CA PRO A 70 0.98 14.70 -15.58
C PRO A 70 0.23 14.01 -16.74
N VAL A 71 -0.64 13.00 -16.54
CA VAL A 71 -1.20 12.25 -17.70
C VAL A 71 -2.71 12.02 -17.64
N PRO A 72 -3.44 12.16 -18.76
CA PRO A 72 -4.82 11.66 -18.89
C PRO A 72 -4.85 10.13 -18.79
N PHE A 73 -5.27 9.60 -17.65
CA PHE A 73 -5.52 8.17 -17.46
C PHE A 73 -6.84 7.76 -18.13
N ALA A 74 -6.82 6.67 -18.91
CA ALA A 74 -8.07 5.97 -19.24
C ALA A 74 -8.60 5.27 -17.97
N PRO A 75 -9.91 5.27 -17.70
CA PRO A 75 -10.45 4.66 -16.48
C PRO A 75 -10.36 3.14 -16.56
N PHE A 76 -9.28 2.56 -16.02
CA PHE A 76 -9.12 1.11 -15.86
C PHE A 76 -9.80 0.57 -14.59
N PHE A 77 -10.13 1.45 -13.64
CA PHE A 77 -10.65 1.06 -12.33
C PHE A 77 -12.18 1.00 -12.30
N SER A 78 -12.71 0.00 -11.61
CA SER A 78 -14.14 -0.14 -11.37
C SER A 78 -14.64 1.03 -10.51
N PRO A 79 -15.80 1.65 -10.83
CA PRO A 79 -16.39 2.68 -9.99
C PRO A 79 -16.85 2.14 -8.62
N ALA A 80 -16.86 0.83 -8.40
CA ALA A 80 -17.19 0.21 -7.12
C ALA A 80 -15.98 0.07 -6.17
N GLU A 81 -14.79 0.53 -6.58
CA GLU A 81 -13.54 0.32 -5.84
C GLU A 81 -12.98 1.64 -5.30
N TYR A 82 -12.27 1.53 -4.18
CA TYR A 82 -11.39 2.59 -3.71
C TYR A 82 -10.23 2.73 -4.68
N VAL A 83 -9.83 3.97 -4.94
CA VAL A 83 -8.65 4.30 -5.74
C VAL A 83 -7.62 4.93 -4.82
N TYR A 84 -6.39 4.44 -4.91
CA TYR A 84 -5.25 4.88 -4.14
C TYR A 84 -4.24 5.49 -5.12
N ALA A 85 -3.83 6.73 -4.87
CA ALA A 85 -2.80 7.42 -5.61
C ALA A 85 -1.59 7.69 -4.73
N TYR A 86 -0.41 7.55 -5.31
CA TYR A 86 0.86 7.88 -4.66
C TYR A 86 1.76 8.63 -5.63
N GLN A 87 2.52 9.61 -5.15
CA GLN A 87 3.56 10.26 -5.91
C GLN A 87 4.83 10.27 -5.08
N VAL A 88 5.90 9.70 -5.64
CA VAL A 88 7.16 9.51 -4.94
C VAL A 88 8.10 10.65 -5.30
N HIS A 89 8.57 11.38 -4.29
CA HIS A 89 9.52 12.48 -4.41
C HIS A 89 10.88 12.01 -3.93
N ASN A 90 11.83 11.87 -4.85
CA ASN A 90 13.23 11.69 -4.50
C ASN A 90 13.80 13.07 -4.15
N LEU A 91 13.96 13.34 -2.87
CA LEU A 91 14.52 14.60 -2.36
C LEU A 91 16.01 14.69 -2.71
N PRO A 92 16.75 15.76 -2.35
CA PRO A 92 18.18 15.86 -2.60
C PRO A 92 19.02 14.73 -1.94
N ALA A 93 19.02 13.56 -2.58
CA ALA A 93 19.72 12.34 -2.25
C ALA A 93 20.89 12.09 -3.21
N SER A 94 21.73 11.08 -2.93
CA SER A 94 22.88 10.76 -3.79
C SER A 94 22.58 9.75 -4.90
N HIS A 95 21.38 9.16 -4.95
CA HIS A 95 21.04 8.08 -5.88
C HIS A 95 19.65 8.25 -6.49
N ALA A 96 19.51 7.82 -7.75
CA ALA A 96 18.22 7.77 -8.43
C ALA A 96 17.38 6.60 -7.92
N LEU A 97 16.07 6.77 -7.80
CA LEU A 97 15.18 5.73 -7.29
C LEU A 97 14.63 4.85 -8.43
N THR A 98 14.58 3.53 -8.21
CA THR A 98 14.12 2.54 -9.20
C THR A 98 12.90 1.74 -8.77
N THR A 99 12.60 1.61 -7.47
CA THR A 99 11.56 0.71 -7.00
C THR A 99 10.80 1.26 -5.79
N PHE A 100 9.48 1.15 -5.83
CA PHE A 100 8.60 1.50 -4.72
C PHE A 100 7.58 0.38 -4.49
N GLY A 101 7.37 0.02 -3.23
CA GLY A 101 6.51 -1.08 -2.83
C GLY A 101 5.54 -0.70 -1.71
N ILE A 102 4.34 -1.25 -1.77
CA ILE A 102 3.28 -1.06 -0.78
C ILE A 102 2.72 -2.42 -0.37
N ASP A 103 2.69 -2.68 0.95
CA ASP A 103 2.02 -3.83 1.53
C ASP A 103 0.52 -3.55 1.68
N SER A 104 -0.34 -4.46 1.24
CA SER A 104 -1.79 -4.41 1.48
C SER A 104 -2.19 -4.97 2.85
N ALA A 105 -1.24 -5.43 3.67
CA ALA A 105 -1.51 -6.08 4.96
C ALA A 105 -2.59 -7.20 4.84
N GLY A 106 -2.61 -7.90 3.71
CA GLY A 106 -3.56 -8.99 3.40
C GLY A 106 -4.86 -8.56 2.71
N GLY A 107 -4.98 -7.32 2.24
CA GLY A 107 -6.13 -6.85 1.47
C GLY A 107 -6.00 -7.17 -0.02
N SER A 108 -7.13 -7.35 -0.70
CA SER A 108 -7.15 -7.71 -2.12
C SER A 108 -6.91 -6.49 -3.01
N LEU A 109 -5.89 -6.56 -3.86
CA LEU A 109 -5.67 -5.60 -4.95
C LEU A 109 -6.38 -6.07 -6.22
N THR A 110 -7.09 -5.15 -6.89
CA THR A 110 -7.86 -5.48 -8.10
C THR A 110 -7.26 -4.87 -9.36
N GLY A 111 -6.42 -3.83 -9.23
CA GLY A 111 -5.72 -3.24 -10.36
C GLY A 111 -4.53 -2.38 -9.96
N LEU A 112 -3.54 -2.33 -10.85
CA LEU A 112 -2.43 -1.38 -10.83
C LEU A 112 -2.39 -0.65 -12.17
N ALA A 113 -2.22 0.68 -12.15
CA ALA A 113 -1.87 1.42 -13.36
C ALA A 113 -0.36 1.30 -13.60
N TYR A 114 0.00 1.06 -14.85
CA TYR A 114 1.37 1.03 -15.35
C TYR A 114 1.36 1.40 -16.83
N ASP A 115 2.54 1.70 -17.37
CA ASP A 115 2.76 1.87 -18.79
C ASP A 115 2.61 0.53 -19.55
N PRO A 116 1.54 0.33 -20.35
CA PRO A 116 1.27 -0.95 -20.97
C PRO A 116 2.20 -1.31 -22.14
N ASP A 117 2.83 -0.33 -22.79
CA ASP A 117 3.71 -0.57 -23.94
C ASP A 117 5.20 -0.51 -23.59
N PHE A 118 5.53 -0.19 -22.34
CA PHE A 118 6.89 -0.22 -21.79
C PHE A 118 7.86 0.61 -22.63
N ASP A 119 7.36 1.67 -23.25
CA ASP A 119 8.15 2.47 -24.16
C ASP A 119 8.82 3.63 -23.39
N PRO A 120 10.00 4.09 -23.83
CA PRO A 120 10.71 5.18 -23.16
C PRO A 120 10.21 6.57 -23.61
N ALA A 121 9.13 6.65 -24.38
CA ALA A 121 8.66 7.91 -24.94
C ALA A 121 8.03 8.79 -23.85
N VAL A 122 8.19 10.10 -24.04
CA VAL A 122 7.72 11.14 -23.11
C VAL A 122 6.17 11.29 -23.14
N SER A 123 5.49 10.44 -23.91
CA SER A 123 4.02 10.35 -23.97
C SER A 123 3.43 9.55 -22.82
N ASP A 124 4.22 8.69 -22.17
CA ASP A 124 3.71 7.62 -21.32
C ASP A 124 4.10 7.79 -19.84
N VAL A 125 3.28 7.20 -18.97
CA VAL A 125 3.23 7.46 -17.52
C VAL A 125 4.04 6.42 -16.79
N ALA A 126 4.91 6.81 -15.85
CA ALA A 126 5.42 5.87 -14.87
C ALA A 126 4.28 5.35 -13.95
N PRO A 127 4.40 4.16 -13.38
CA PRO A 127 5.57 3.29 -13.41
C PRO A 127 5.71 2.49 -14.71
N TYR A 128 6.97 2.21 -15.07
CA TYR A 128 7.35 1.38 -16.22
C TYR A 128 6.78 -0.04 -16.10
N ALA A 129 6.68 -0.58 -14.88
CA ALA A 129 6.05 -1.86 -14.63
C ALA A 129 5.36 -1.87 -13.26
N GLY A 130 4.33 -2.70 -13.12
CA GLY A 130 3.67 -2.99 -11.85
C GLY A 130 3.49 -4.50 -11.65
N SER A 131 3.63 -4.99 -10.42
CA SER A 131 3.36 -6.39 -10.06
C SER A 131 2.46 -6.49 -8.84
N ILE A 132 1.48 -7.41 -8.91
CA ILE A 132 0.67 -7.85 -7.76
C ILE A 132 1.07 -9.28 -7.44
N PHE A 133 1.61 -9.51 -6.25
CA PHE A 133 1.96 -10.86 -5.80
C PHE A 133 0.81 -11.50 -5.03
N VAL A 134 0.00 -12.30 -5.73
CA VAL A 134 -1.16 -13.00 -5.18
C VAL A 134 -0.72 -14.25 -4.39
N GLY A 135 -1.11 -14.35 -3.11
CA GLY A 135 -0.89 -15.54 -2.26
C GLY A 135 0.07 -15.36 -1.08
N THR A 136 0.71 -14.19 -0.98
CA THR A 136 1.30 -13.60 0.23
C THR A 136 0.36 -12.49 0.72
N PRO A 137 0.58 -11.77 1.85
CA PRO A 137 -0.09 -10.47 1.99
C PRO A 137 0.12 -9.69 0.69
N ASP A 138 -0.97 -9.31 0.00
CA ASP A 138 -0.84 -8.81 -1.36
C ASP A 138 0.09 -7.59 -1.34
N PHE A 139 1.10 -7.61 -2.20
CA PHE A 139 2.10 -6.57 -2.29
C PHE A 139 2.03 -5.97 -3.68
N ALA A 140 1.95 -4.64 -3.74
CA ALA A 140 2.08 -3.88 -4.98
C ALA A 140 3.52 -3.40 -5.10
N GLU A 141 4.16 -3.71 -6.22
CA GLU A 141 5.48 -3.18 -6.56
C GLU A 141 5.42 -2.39 -7.85
N PHE A 142 6.04 -1.22 -7.83
CA PHE A 142 6.15 -0.30 -8.95
C PHE A 142 7.63 -0.11 -9.31
N TYR A 143 7.93 -0.27 -10.59
CA TYR A 143 9.27 -0.14 -11.13
C TYR A 143 9.40 1.12 -11.98
N PHE A 144 10.51 1.83 -11.81
CA PHE A 144 10.85 3.05 -12.53
C PHE A 144 12.13 2.84 -13.35
N SER A 145 12.24 3.55 -14.46
CA SER A 145 13.49 3.59 -15.24
C SER A 145 14.61 4.27 -14.44
N ALA A 146 14.34 5.43 -13.84
CA ALA A 146 15.09 6.07 -12.76
C ALA A 146 14.42 7.40 -12.39
N ILE A 147 14.15 7.66 -11.12
CA ILE A 147 13.74 8.98 -10.62
C ILE A 147 14.99 9.70 -10.11
N PRO A 148 15.54 10.70 -10.81
CA PRO A 148 16.74 11.41 -10.38
C PRO A 148 16.51 12.15 -9.06
N ALA A 149 17.60 12.50 -8.37
CA ALA A 149 17.57 13.33 -7.17
C ALA A 149 18.09 14.75 -7.48
N PRO A 150 17.32 15.83 -7.26
CA PRO A 150 15.91 15.83 -6.88
C PRO A 150 14.99 15.51 -8.08
N GLY A 151 13.86 14.85 -7.83
CA GLY A 151 12.89 14.48 -8.86
C GLY A 151 11.64 13.82 -8.28
N PHE A 152 10.64 13.58 -9.10
CA PHE A 152 9.40 12.92 -8.68
C PHE A 152 8.93 11.89 -9.71
N SER A 153 8.21 10.87 -9.23
CA SER A 153 7.49 9.94 -10.08
C SER A 153 6.25 10.61 -10.67
N THR A 154 5.74 10.08 -11.77
CA THR A 154 4.32 10.24 -12.08
C THR A 154 3.45 9.61 -11.00
N VAL A 155 2.15 9.91 -11.01
CA VAL A 155 1.22 9.38 -10.02
C VAL A 155 0.98 7.89 -10.27
N LEU A 156 1.25 7.09 -9.25
CA LEU A 156 1.04 5.65 -9.20
C LEU A 156 -0.38 5.39 -8.73
N LEU A 157 -1.11 4.53 -9.43
CA LEU A 157 -2.50 4.23 -9.09
C LEU A 157 -2.71 2.75 -8.81
N MET A 158 -3.53 2.49 -7.81
CA MET A 158 -3.94 1.17 -7.38
C MET A 158 -5.44 1.20 -7.04
N SER A 159 -6.16 0.11 -7.28
CA SER A 159 -7.55 -0.03 -6.85
C SER A 159 -7.79 -1.26 -5.97
N SER A 160 -8.80 -1.16 -5.11
CA SER A 160 -9.24 -2.25 -4.26
C SER A 160 -10.70 -2.07 -3.81
N PRO A 161 -11.47 -3.15 -3.62
CA PRO A 161 -12.79 -3.09 -3.02
C PRO A 161 -12.75 -2.78 -1.51
N LEU A 162 -11.58 -2.81 -0.88
CA LEU A 162 -11.41 -2.64 0.57
C LEU A 162 -11.08 -1.20 0.94
N ALA A 163 -11.56 -0.80 2.13
CA ALA A 163 -11.30 0.52 2.69
C ALA A 163 -9.81 0.69 3.09
N PRO A 164 -9.30 1.93 3.08
CA PRO A 164 -7.90 2.21 3.41
C PRO A 164 -7.62 1.99 4.90
N ALA A 165 -6.44 1.45 5.20
CA ALA A 165 -5.77 1.58 6.50
C ALA A 165 -4.27 1.76 6.27
N PHE A 166 -3.56 2.33 7.24
CA PHE A 166 -2.11 2.52 7.10
C PHE A 166 -1.38 1.20 7.24
N ALA A 167 -0.59 0.85 6.23
CA ALA A 167 0.28 -0.33 6.21
C ALA A 167 1.70 0.06 5.80
N SER A 168 2.62 -0.90 5.94
CA SER A 168 4.02 -0.71 5.58
C SER A 168 4.19 -0.43 4.09
N ALA A 169 5.06 0.53 3.79
CA ALA A 169 5.53 0.80 2.43
C ALA A 169 7.05 0.97 2.47
N SER A 170 7.69 0.63 1.36
CA SER A 170 9.15 0.64 1.26
C SER A 170 9.62 1.15 -0.09
N VAL A 171 10.72 1.86 -0.06
CA VAL A 171 11.45 2.32 -1.22
C VAL A 171 12.75 1.55 -1.26
N ILE A 172 13.07 0.93 -2.41
CA ILE A 172 14.26 0.09 -2.57
C ILE A 172 15.10 0.61 -3.73
N ASN A 173 16.40 0.72 -3.50
CA ASN A 173 17.35 1.11 -4.53
C ASN A 173 18.74 0.51 -4.27
N LEU A 174 19.23 -0.35 -5.17
CA LEU A 174 20.59 -0.91 -5.11
C LEU A 174 21.01 -1.47 -3.72
N GLY A 175 20.07 -2.08 -2.99
CA GLY A 175 20.29 -2.63 -1.64
C GLY A 175 20.14 -1.62 -0.49
N GLN A 176 19.83 -0.36 -0.79
CA GLN A 176 19.34 0.61 0.18
C GLN A 176 17.82 0.50 0.32
N THR A 177 17.31 0.75 1.53
CA THR A 177 15.88 0.71 1.81
C THR A 177 15.50 1.90 2.69
N ALA A 178 14.38 2.52 2.38
CA ALA A 178 13.68 3.45 3.27
C ALA A 178 12.26 2.93 3.49
N ALA A 179 11.71 3.16 4.68
CA ALA A 179 10.40 2.62 5.05
C ALA A 179 9.54 3.65 5.77
N GLY A 180 8.23 3.43 5.71
CA GLY A 180 7.21 4.22 6.38
C GLY A 180 5.85 3.57 6.18
N THR A 181 4.80 4.32 6.44
CA THR A 181 3.44 3.79 6.36
C THR A 181 2.56 4.64 5.47
N LEU A 182 1.84 4.01 4.56
CA LEU A 182 0.91 4.68 3.64
C LEU A 182 -0.46 4.02 3.72
N PRO A 183 -1.55 4.73 3.36
CA PRO A 183 -2.85 4.08 3.23
C PRO A 183 -2.76 2.98 2.18
N SER A 184 -3.20 1.79 2.51
CA SER A 184 -3.33 0.64 1.62
C SER A 184 -4.62 -0.12 1.96
N PRO A 185 -5.12 -0.96 1.06
CA PRO A 185 -6.36 -1.69 1.31
C PRO A 185 -6.11 -2.81 2.30
N VAL A 186 -6.83 -2.84 3.41
CA VAL A 186 -6.66 -3.85 4.47
C VAL A 186 -7.97 -4.60 4.66
N PRO A 187 -7.97 -5.91 4.98
CA PRO A 187 -9.21 -6.63 5.25
C PRO A 187 -9.95 -5.93 6.39
N GLY A 188 -11.24 -5.65 6.16
CA GLY A 188 -12.07 -5.02 7.19
C GLY A 188 -12.02 -5.84 8.49
N PRO A 189 -12.22 -5.22 9.67
CA PRO A 189 -12.13 -5.89 10.96
C PRO A 189 -12.97 -7.18 11.04
N ALA A 190 -14.12 -7.20 10.35
CA ALA A 190 -15.00 -8.35 10.27
C ALA A 190 -14.35 -9.58 9.60
N ALA A 191 -13.49 -9.40 8.59
CA ALA A 191 -12.80 -10.50 7.92
C ALA A 191 -11.78 -11.17 8.86
N VAL A 192 -11.07 -10.37 9.66
CA VAL A 192 -10.13 -10.87 10.68
C VAL A 192 -10.88 -11.61 11.80
N VAL A 193 -12.02 -11.07 12.25
CA VAL A 193 -12.86 -11.69 13.27
C VAL A 193 -13.45 -13.02 12.77
N LEU A 194 -13.96 -13.07 11.53
CA LEU A 194 -14.49 -14.31 10.97
C LEU A 194 -13.40 -15.37 10.74
N GLY A 195 -12.21 -14.97 10.29
CA GLY A 195 -11.07 -15.88 10.15
C GLY A 195 -10.65 -16.49 11.49
N THR A 196 -10.55 -15.68 12.54
CA THR A 196 -10.21 -16.15 13.90
C THR A 196 -11.30 -17.02 14.51
N LEU A 197 -12.57 -16.67 14.34
CA LEU A 197 -13.70 -17.51 14.77
C LEU A 197 -13.74 -18.83 14.00
N GLY A 198 -13.48 -18.82 12.70
CA GLY A 198 -13.41 -20.02 11.86
C GLY A 198 -12.31 -20.99 12.32
N LEU A 199 -11.09 -20.49 12.54
CA LEU A 199 -9.98 -21.29 13.08
C LEU A 199 -10.28 -21.81 14.48
N GLY A 200 -10.91 -20.99 15.33
CA GLY A 200 -11.38 -21.40 16.64
C GLY A 200 -12.40 -22.54 16.59
N LEU A 201 -13.34 -22.48 15.63
CA LEU A 201 -14.36 -23.53 15.42
C LEU A 201 -13.73 -24.84 14.95
N VAL A 202 -12.79 -24.78 13.99
CA VAL A 202 -12.04 -25.96 13.49
C VAL A 202 -11.25 -26.61 14.63
N GLY A 203 -10.55 -25.81 15.44
CA GLY A 203 -9.84 -26.30 16.63
C GLY A 203 -10.77 -26.99 17.64
N TRP A 204 -11.94 -26.41 17.89
CA TRP A 204 -12.94 -26.98 18.80
C TRP A 204 -13.52 -28.31 18.29
N LEU A 205 -13.87 -28.39 17.01
CA LEU A 205 -14.38 -29.61 16.37
C LEU A 205 -13.34 -30.74 16.39
N LYS A 206 -12.07 -30.43 16.08
CA LYS A 206 -10.96 -31.41 16.14
C LYS A 206 -10.77 -31.96 17.55
N LYS A 207 -10.86 -31.11 18.59
CA LYS A 207 -10.77 -31.55 19.99
C LYS A 207 -11.90 -32.51 20.37
N ARG A 208 -13.13 -32.25 19.93
CA ARG A 208 -14.27 -33.14 20.21
C ARG A 208 -14.17 -34.49 19.51
N TYR A 209 -13.68 -34.51 18.27
CA TYR A 209 -13.47 -35.77 17.54
C TYR A 209 -12.48 -36.70 18.23
N ILE A 210 -11.37 -36.16 18.74
CA ILE A 210 -10.34 -36.94 19.44
C ILE A 210 -10.83 -37.47 20.80
N GLN A 211 -11.74 -36.77 21.48
CA GLN A 211 -12.26 -37.17 22.80
C GLN A 211 -13.44 -38.17 22.73
N GLY A 212 -14.01 -38.38 21.54
CA GLY A 212 -15.12 -39.29 21.31
C GLY A 212 -14.74 -40.63 20.66
N ALA A 213 -13.45 -40.87 20.43
CA ALA A 213 -12.87 -42.14 19.97
C ALA A 213 -12.05 -42.77 21.10
#